data_AF-A0A7R9TTL5-F1
#
_entry.id   AF-A0A7R9TTL5-F1
#
_cell.length_a   1.000
_cell.length_b   1.000
_cell.length_c   1.000
_cell.angle_alpha   90.00
_cell.angle_beta   90.00
_cell.angle_gamma   90.00
#
_symmetry.space_group_name_H-M   'P 1'
#
loop_
_entity.id
_entity.type
_entity.pdbx_description
1 polymer ?
#
loop_
_entity_poly.entity_id
_entity_poly.type
_entity_poly.pdbx_seq_one_letter_code
_entity_poly.pdbx_strand_id
1 'polypeptide(L)'
;GGGGGGGGDARNRQEKRRERDQRRRDRREAKREQGALQDDEEVTPHEEADDVLERLHAAERDAFAKFEALAGEPQGPRRAAMESMGAVGCATIAALKLSKHEVDARVAVLNRLEGLVHSIWPPGGPPDRRAGVALEESRVAVFGSYASGLGSKGGDIDAVIEGLYDGRPLQEAPREIRKDVLGAAVRTLRRTWHANVEFIAQARVPVLKFTDRSTGVAIDLLAGNSDGYYKSAALGHIVRCEPRFGQLVMLVKKWAKSNDINDSSSGTLNSFSLTMLCAFHLQRVSPPVLPPLRDLVGDVVLGGKESLLPLEEIDARCRAWAQDGARERNGAGVGELFVGFLQRLAVAAPFWEVGQCVCADAGSGQWCYRSWGEKPYTMAVQDPFARHENLARSVRDITAERVAGAMKGSASDLLALLEATEAGDHAVAFEARQAASDAACAGDPHRAEAQAERGAAACPAGADAAAKMFGDKLSQRLAYVAGASADVASADAFPALGGFPALGGGGAPGAGRGRWGGG
;
A
#
# COMPACT_ATOMS: atom_id res chain seq x y z
N GLY A 1 27.43 -72.14 11.98
CA GLY A 1 28.43 -71.07 12.19
C GLY A 1 27.72 -69.75 12.06
N GLY A 2 27.59 -69.02 13.17
CA GLY A 2 26.95 -67.71 13.18
C GLY A 2 27.93 -66.57 12.93
N GLY A 3 27.35 -65.40 12.63
CA GLY A 3 27.91 -64.10 12.99
C GLY A 3 28.84 -63.43 11.99
N GLY A 4 28.40 -62.32 11.41
CA GLY A 4 29.28 -61.30 10.85
C GLY A 4 28.74 -60.58 9.63
N GLY A 5 27.95 -59.52 9.81
CA GLY A 5 27.55 -58.69 8.66
C GLY A 5 26.44 -57.67 8.90
N GLY A 6 26.40 -56.98 10.05
CA GLY A 6 25.35 -55.99 10.32
C GLY A 6 25.81 -54.65 10.94
N GLY A 7 27.07 -54.54 11.38
CA GLY A 7 27.55 -53.37 12.12
C GLY A 7 28.13 -52.22 11.27
N GLY A 8 28.57 -52.50 10.05
CA GLY A 8 29.27 -51.52 9.21
C GLY A 8 28.35 -50.45 8.61
N ASP A 9 27.13 -50.83 8.25
CA ASP A 9 26.24 -49.98 7.46
C ASP A 9 25.48 -48.94 8.32
N ALA A 10 25.22 -49.24 9.60
CA ALA A 10 24.65 -48.30 10.55
C ALA A 10 25.65 -47.23 11.01
N ARG A 11 26.91 -47.63 11.26
CA ARG A 11 27.99 -46.69 11.61
C ARG A 11 28.29 -45.72 10.47
N ASN A 12 28.36 -46.22 9.24
CA ASN A 12 28.63 -45.40 8.05
C ASN A 12 27.50 -44.38 7.78
N ARG A 13 26.23 -44.74 8.04
CA ARG A 13 25.10 -43.79 7.98
C ARG A 13 25.15 -42.73 9.08
N GLN A 14 25.55 -43.11 10.29
CA GLN A 14 25.65 -42.18 11.41
C GLN A 14 26.80 -41.17 11.22
N GLU A 15 27.91 -41.64 10.65
CA GLU A 15 29.08 -40.83 10.31
C GLU A 15 28.75 -39.81 9.19
N LYS A 16 28.10 -40.26 8.10
CA LYS A 16 27.61 -39.35 7.05
C LYS A 16 26.62 -38.30 7.57
N ARG A 17 25.81 -38.64 8.58
CA ARG A 17 24.86 -37.69 9.20
C ARG A 17 25.60 -36.64 10.03
N ARG A 18 26.64 -37.04 10.77
CA ARG A 18 27.50 -36.13 11.53
C ARG A 18 28.28 -35.19 10.62
N GLU A 19 28.85 -35.68 9.52
CA GLU A 19 29.53 -34.83 8.52
C GLU A 19 28.57 -33.82 7.88
N ARG A 20 27.33 -34.23 7.59
CA ARG A 20 26.31 -33.33 7.03
C ARG A 20 25.87 -32.26 8.02
N ASP A 21 25.77 -32.61 9.30
CA ASP A 21 25.44 -31.67 10.37
C ASP A 21 26.60 -30.73 10.68
N GLN A 22 27.85 -31.19 10.57
CA GLN A 22 29.04 -30.35 10.69
C GLN A 22 29.10 -29.34 9.55
N ARG A 23 28.97 -29.78 8.29
CA ARG A 23 28.91 -28.87 7.11
C ARG A 23 27.78 -27.84 7.19
N ARG A 24 26.67 -28.18 7.88
CA ARG A 24 25.56 -27.25 8.13
C ARG A 24 25.88 -26.24 9.23
N ARG A 25 26.64 -26.61 10.25
CA ARG A 25 27.16 -25.67 11.27
C ARG A 25 28.19 -24.75 10.66
N ASP A 26 29.17 -25.29 9.94
CA ASP A 26 30.21 -24.51 9.28
C ASP A 26 29.60 -23.51 8.27
N ARG A 27 28.55 -23.90 7.52
CA ARG A 27 27.79 -22.96 6.65
C ARG A 27 27.00 -21.90 7.43
N ARG A 28 26.52 -22.20 8.64
CA ARG A 28 25.80 -21.23 9.48
C ARG A 28 26.77 -20.27 10.16
N GLU A 29 27.95 -20.75 10.53
CA GLU A 29 29.04 -19.98 11.10
C GLU A 29 29.66 -19.07 10.04
N ALA A 30 29.97 -19.58 8.85
CA ALA A 30 30.39 -18.77 7.71
C ALA A 30 29.32 -17.74 7.29
N LYS A 31 28.01 -18.06 7.40
CA LYS A 31 26.93 -17.08 7.18
C LYS A 31 26.78 -16.06 8.32
N ARG A 32 27.14 -16.42 9.55
CA ARG A 32 27.17 -15.49 10.69
C ARG A 32 28.38 -14.58 10.60
N GLU A 33 29.53 -15.09 10.15
CA GLU A 33 30.72 -14.30 9.85
C GLU A 33 30.48 -13.38 8.65
N GLN A 34 29.85 -13.86 7.57
CA GLN A 34 29.41 -13.02 6.45
C GLN A 34 28.31 -12.00 6.84
N GLY A 35 27.40 -12.38 7.75
CA GLY A 35 26.35 -11.48 8.26
C GLY A 35 26.82 -10.50 9.34
N ALA A 36 28.00 -10.72 9.92
CA ALA A 36 28.65 -9.80 10.86
C ALA A 36 29.72 -8.92 10.19
N LEU A 37 30.03 -9.19 8.91
CA LEU A 37 30.93 -8.43 8.05
C LEU A 37 30.18 -7.71 6.90
N GLN A 38 28.87 -7.53 7.00
CA GLN A 38 28.06 -6.73 6.07
C GLN A 38 27.42 -5.55 6.79
N ASP A 39 28.26 -4.77 7.48
CA ASP A 39 28.06 -3.33 7.68
C ASP A 39 29.03 -2.53 6.77
N ASP A 40 29.54 -3.15 5.71
CA ASP A 40 30.21 -2.44 4.63
C ASP A 40 29.12 -1.94 3.66
N GLU A 41 28.68 -0.71 3.89
CA GLU A 41 28.11 0.13 2.84
C GLU A 41 29.04 0.05 1.63
N GLU A 42 28.61 -0.59 0.56
CA GLU A 42 29.32 -0.55 -0.71
C GLU A 42 29.19 0.88 -1.26
N VAL A 43 30.19 1.69 -0.94
CA VAL A 43 30.33 3.10 -1.28
C VAL A 43 30.41 3.23 -2.80
N THR A 44 29.26 3.53 -3.43
CA THR A 44 29.30 4.38 -4.62
C THR A 44 30.05 5.64 -4.20
N PRO A 45 31.06 6.14 -4.94
CA PRO A 45 31.85 7.29 -4.50
C PRO A 45 30.89 8.37 -4.01
N HIS A 46 31.04 8.82 -2.76
CA HIS A 46 30.09 9.75 -2.12
C HIS A 46 29.83 10.98 -3.02
N GLU A 47 30.84 11.37 -3.80
CA GLU A 47 30.79 12.42 -4.83
C GLU A 47 29.82 12.11 -6.00
N GLU A 48 29.71 10.86 -6.45
CA GLU A 48 28.74 10.45 -7.49
C GLU A 48 27.30 10.44 -6.95
N ALA A 49 27.10 10.03 -5.69
CA ALA A 49 25.78 10.02 -5.06
C ALA A 49 25.25 11.44 -4.83
N ASP A 50 26.11 12.35 -4.36
CA ASP A 50 25.76 13.75 -4.13
C ASP A 50 25.47 14.48 -5.45
N ASP A 51 26.25 14.27 -6.52
CA ASP A 51 26.00 14.85 -7.85
C ASP A 51 24.63 14.40 -8.40
N VAL A 52 24.32 13.11 -8.29
CA VAL A 52 23.04 12.55 -8.76
C VAL A 52 21.86 13.17 -8.00
N LEU A 53 21.97 13.31 -6.68
CA LEU A 53 20.92 13.95 -5.87
C LEU A 53 20.82 15.45 -6.15
N GLU A 54 21.93 16.15 -6.36
CA GLU A 54 21.92 17.57 -6.72
C GLU A 54 21.22 17.80 -8.07
N ARG A 55 21.53 16.98 -9.08
CA ARG A 55 20.87 17.00 -10.38
C ARG A 55 19.37 16.72 -10.27
N LEU A 56 18.98 15.75 -9.45
CA LEU A 56 17.57 15.45 -9.19
C LEU A 56 16.87 16.63 -8.53
N HIS A 57 17.47 17.22 -7.50
CA HIS A 57 16.91 18.39 -6.83
C HIS A 57 16.82 19.61 -7.75
N ALA A 58 17.80 19.82 -8.62
CA ALA A 58 17.76 20.88 -9.63
C ALA A 58 16.61 20.65 -10.63
N ALA A 59 16.43 19.43 -11.11
CA ALA A 59 15.33 19.06 -11.99
C ALA A 59 13.96 19.21 -11.30
N GLU A 60 13.85 18.84 -10.01
CA GLU A 60 12.62 19.04 -9.23
C GLU A 60 12.30 20.53 -9.07
N ARG A 61 13.29 21.36 -8.72
CA ARG A 61 13.10 22.82 -8.62
C ARG A 61 12.64 23.44 -9.94
N ASP A 62 13.28 23.10 -11.05
CA ASP A 62 12.90 23.62 -12.38
C ASP A 62 11.49 23.18 -12.78
N ALA A 63 11.16 21.90 -12.59
CA ALA A 63 9.85 21.34 -12.92
C ALA A 63 8.71 21.97 -12.10
N PHE A 64 8.92 22.21 -10.80
CA PHE A 64 7.92 22.83 -9.93
C PHE A 64 7.86 24.34 -10.10
N ALA A 65 8.97 25.03 -10.39
CA ALA A 65 8.95 26.46 -10.73
C ALA A 65 8.16 26.72 -12.02
N LYS A 66 8.33 25.87 -13.03
CA LYS A 66 7.50 25.90 -14.25
C LYS A 66 6.02 25.67 -13.92
N PHE A 67 5.72 24.69 -13.07
CA PHE A 67 4.35 24.42 -12.65
C PHE A 67 3.72 25.57 -11.86
N GLU A 68 4.44 26.18 -10.92
CA GLU A 68 3.97 27.36 -10.17
C GLU A 68 3.77 28.58 -11.08
N ALA A 69 4.68 28.81 -12.03
CA ALA A 69 4.52 29.86 -13.04
C ALA A 69 3.28 29.62 -13.93
N LEU A 70 2.94 28.35 -14.20
CA LEU A 70 1.72 27.98 -14.90
C LEU A 70 0.45 28.21 -14.02
N ALA A 71 0.53 28.08 -12.69
CA ALA A 71 -0.62 28.29 -11.80
C ALA A 71 -1.05 29.77 -11.61
N GLY A 72 -0.30 30.74 -12.16
CA GLY A 72 -0.50 32.17 -11.93
C GLY A 72 -1.53 32.87 -12.83
N GLU A 73 -2.80 32.85 -12.44
CA GLU A 73 -3.74 33.99 -12.43
C GLU A 73 -5.05 33.55 -11.73
N PRO A 74 -5.60 34.31 -10.76
CA PRO A 74 -6.75 33.88 -9.95
C PRO A 74 -8.03 33.57 -10.73
N GLN A 75 -8.16 34.03 -11.97
CA GLN A 75 -9.31 33.83 -12.86
C GLN A 75 -8.87 33.40 -14.28
N GLY A 76 -7.63 32.93 -14.41
CA GLY A 76 -7.07 32.51 -15.70
C GLY A 76 -7.59 31.14 -16.15
N PRO A 77 -7.53 30.84 -17.45
CA PRO A 77 -8.00 29.58 -18.01
C PRO A 77 -7.28 28.34 -17.44
N ARG A 78 -6.03 28.52 -17.00
CA ARG A 78 -5.24 27.48 -16.32
C ARG A 78 -5.81 27.08 -14.96
N ARG A 79 -6.40 28.02 -14.19
CA ARG A 79 -7.14 27.70 -12.96
C ARG A 79 -8.38 26.87 -13.27
N ALA A 80 -9.12 27.23 -14.31
CA ALA A 80 -10.29 26.45 -14.75
C ALA A 80 -9.91 25.02 -15.19
N ALA A 81 -8.73 24.83 -15.80
CA ALA A 81 -8.20 23.51 -16.11
C ALA A 81 -7.91 22.69 -14.85
N MET A 82 -7.25 23.30 -13.85
CA MET A 82 -6.98 22.65 -12.56
C MET A 82 -8.26 22.32 -11.78
N GLU A 83 -9.26 23.21 -11.78
CA GLU A 83 -10.57 22.96 -11.20
C GLU A 83 -11.29 21.80 -11.91
N SER A 84 -11.17 21.71 -13.25
CA SER A 84 -11.71 20.59 -14.03
C SER A 84 -11.05 19.28 -13.63
N MET A 85 -9.72 19.27 -13.49
CA MET A 85 -8.97 18.10 -13.02
C MET A 85 -9.36 17.72 -11.58
N GLY A 86 -9.61 18.71 -10.72
CA GLY A 86 -10.17 18.51 -9.39
C GLY A 86 -11.53 17.83 -9.43
N ALA A 87 -12.46 18.32 -10.27
CA ALA A 87 -13.79 17.74 -10.43
C ALA A 87 -13.73 16.29 -10.97
N VAL A 88 -12.90 16.04 -11.98
CA VAL A 88 -12.65 14.70 -12.53
C VAL A 88 -12.09 13.77 -11.45
N GLY A 89 -11.13 14.24 -10.67
CA GLY A 89 -10.55 13.51 -9.55
C GLY A 89 -11.63 13.13 -8.52
N CYS A 90 -12.43 14.10 -8.09
CA CYS A 90 -13.53 13.87 -7.14
C CYS A 90 -14.56 12.85 -7.64
N ALA A 91 -14.99 12.97 -8.90
CA ALA A 91 -15.92 12.02 -9.52
C ALA A 91 -15.32 10.61 -9.61
N THR A 92 -14.04 10.51 -9.96
CA THR A 92 -13.29 9.24 -9.99
C THR A 92 -13.22 8.60 -8.61
N ILE A 93 -12.88 9.39 -7.58
CA ILE A 93 -12.85 8.92 -6.20
C ILE A 93 -14.23 8.42 -5.76
N ALA A 94 -15.30 9.18 -6.03
CA ALA A 94 -16.67 8.78 -5.71
C ALA A 94 -17.07 7.47 -6.40
N ALA A 95 -16.68 7.29 -7.66
CA ALA A 95 -16.93 6.05 -8.40
C ALA A 95 -16.17 4.84 -7.81
N LEU A 96 -14.97 5.06 -7.27
CA LEU A 96 -14.10 4.03 -6.69
C LEU A 96 -14.39 3.71 -5.22
N LYS A 97 -14.97 4.64 -4.44
CA LYS A 97 -15.27 4.44 -3.01
C LYS A 97 -16.23 3.26 -2.80
N LEU A 98 -15.97 2.44 -1.79
CA LEU A 98 -16.86 1.33 -1.45
C LEU A 98 -18.26 1.84 -1.08
N SER A 99 -19.29 1.28 -1.70
CA SER A 99 -20.67 1.52 -1.27
C SER A 99 -20.99 0.74 0.01
N LYS A 100 -22.06 1.10 0.72
CA LYS A 100 -22.52 0.31 1.87
C LYS A 100 -22.72 -1.16 1.52
N HIS A 101 -23.36 -1.45 0.37
CA HIS A 101 -23.54 -2.82 -0.10
C HIS A 101 -22.22 -3.57 -0.33
N GLU A 102 -21.22 -2.90 -0.91
CA GLU A 102 -19.87 -3.45 -1.11
C GLU A 102 -19.16 -3.74 0.24
N VAL A 103 -19.37 -2.91 1.25
CA VAL A 103 -18.83 -3.13 2.61
C VAL A 103 -19.55 -4.29 3.28
N ASP A 104 -20.88 -4.32 3.25
CA ASP A 104 -21.70 -5.39 3.84
C ASP A 104 -21.36 -6.76 3.22
N ALA A 105 -21.14 -6.81 1.91
CA ALA A 105 -20.70 -8.01 1.20
C ALA A 105 -19.33 -8.52 1.70
N ARG A 106 -18.37 -7.61 1.92
CA ARG A 106 -17.04 -7.95 2.46
C ARG A 106 -17.11 -8.43 3.90
N VAL A 107 -17.90 -7.77 4.74
CA VAL A 107 -18.14 -8.21 6.12
C VAL A 107 -18.81 -9.60 6.15
N ALA A 108 -19.80 -9.83 5.29
CA ALA A 108 -20.49 -11.11 5.22
C ALA A 108 -19.55 -12.27 4.84
N VAL A 109 -18.66 -12.07 3.86
CA VAL A 109 -17.71 -13.12 3.48
C VAL A 109 -16.64 -13.35 4.54
N LEU A 110 -16.17 -12.29 5.22
CA LEU A 110 -15.23 -12.41 6.32
C LEU A 110 -15.80 -13.20 7.50
N ASN A 111 -17.04 -12.92 7.90
CA ASN A 111 -17.71 -13.67 8.97
C ASN A 111 -17.87 -15.16 8.62
N ARG A 112 -18.16 -15.48 7.36
CA ARG A 112 -18.18 -16.89 6.91
C ARG A 112 -16.78 -17.50 6.94
N LEU A 113 -15.76 -16.75 6.52
CA LEU A 113 -14.37 -17.21 6.50
C LEU A 113 -13.86 -17.50 7.92
N GLU A 114 -14.19 -16.64 8.88
CA GLU A 114 -13.96 -16.86 10.31
C GLU A 114 -14.60 -18.18 10.76
N GLY A 115 -15.90 -18.37 10.46
CA GLY A 115 -16.60 -19.62 10.77
C GLY A 115 -15.99 -20.85 10.11
N LEU A 116 -15.43 -20.71 8.91
CA LEU A 116 -14.70 -21.78 8.24
C LEU A 116 -13.39 -22.10 8.97
N VAL A 117 -12.62 -21.09 9.39
CA VAL A 117 -11.39 -21.28 10.18
C VAL A 117 -11.71 -21.94 11.51
N HIS A 118 -12.73 -21.48 12.25
CA HIS A 118 -13.15 -22.11 13.50
C HIS A 118 -13.69 -23.53 13.33
N SER A 119 -14.24 -23.87 12.16
CA SER A 119 -14.63 -25.26 11.87
C SER A 119 -13.43 -26.21 11.73
N ILE A 120 -12.26 -25.67 11.39
CA ILE A 120 -11.00 -26.43 11.29
C ILE A 120 -10.25 -26.39 12.63
N TRP A 121 -10.20 -25.22 13.28
CA TRP A 121 -9.50 -24.97 14.54
C TRP A 121 -10.43 -24.26 15.54
N PRO A 122 -11.29 -25.00 16.25
CA PRO A 122 -12.25 -24.41 17.19
C PRO A 122 -11.57 -23.68 18.35
N PRO A 123 -12.05 -22.49 18.76
CA PRO A 123 -11.58 -21.82 19.96
C PRO A 123 -11.78 -22.71 21.20
N GLY A 124 -10.69 -23.02 21.91
CA GLY A 124 -10.73 -23.85 23.13
C GLY A 124 -11.07 -25.33 22.92
N GLY A 125 -11.06 -25.83 21.67
CA GLY A 125 -11.36 -27.22 21.34
C GLY A 125 -10.24 -27.88 20.50
N PRO A 126 -10.26 -29.22 20.36
CA PRO A 126 -9.32 -29.91 19.50
C PRO A 126 -9.59 -29.58 18.02
N PRO A 127 -8.55 -29.53 17.16
CA PRO A 127 -8.72 -29.27 15.74
C PRO A 127 -9.49 -30.41 15.04
N ASP A 128 -10.06 -30.12 13.87
CA ASP A 128 -10.56 -31.14 12.95
C ASP A 128 -9.44 -32.17 12.71
N ARG A 129 -9.77 -33.46 12.84
CA ARG A 129 -8.83 -34.58 12.62
C ARG A 129 -8.13 -34.52 11.26
N ARG A 130 -8.73 -33.85 10.26
CA ARG A 130 -8.23 -33.66 8.89
C ARG A 130 -7.38 -32.40 8.71
N ALA A 131 -7.27 -31.55 9.72
CA ALA A 131 -6.46 -30.33 9.67
C ALA A 131 -4.98 -30.67 9.48
N GLY A 132 -4.48 -31.70 10.19
CA GLY A 132 -3.08 -32.12 10.13
C GLY A 132 -2.11 -31.18 10.86
N VAL A 133 -2.59 -30.02 11.29
CA VAL A 133 -1.88 -29.02 12.09
C VAL A 133 -2.81 -28.59 13.22
N ALA A 134 -2.29 -28.48 14.44
CA ALA A 134 -3.01 -27.88 15.56
C ALA A 134 -2.69 -26.38 15.62
N LEU A 135 -3.73 -25.56 15.74
CA LEU A 135 -3.64 -24.12 15.89
C LEU A 135 -4.55 -23.71 17.04
N GLU A 136 -3.99 -23.04 18.04
CA GLU A 136 -4.73 -22.47 19.16
C GLU A 136 -5.05 -21.00 18.87
N GLU A 137 -6.06 -20.45 19.55
CA GLU A 137 -6.46 -19.03 19.40
C GLU A 137 -6.65 -18.59 17.94
N SER A 138 -7.19 -19.48 17.10
CA SER A 138 -7.29 -19.21 15.67
C SER A 138 -8.31 -18.11 15.36
N ARG A 139 -7.95 -17.22 14.42
CA ARG A 139 -8.82 -16.15 13.94
C ARG A 139 -8.44 -15.72 12.52
N VAL A 140 -9.33 -14.99 11.86
CA VAL A 140 -9.06 -14.29 10.61
C VAL A 140 -8.90 -12.81 10.90
N ALA A 141 -7.77 -12.24 10.46
CA ALA A 141 -7.57 -10.81 10.43
C ALA A 141 -7.53 -10.31 8.98
N VAL A 142 -7.86 -9.03 8.78
CA VAL A 142 -7.77 -8.37 7.48
C VAL A 142 -6.59 -7.42 7.44
N PHE A 143 -5.97 -7.32 6.28
CA PHE A 143 -4.93 -6.33 6.02
C PHE A 143 -5.08 -5.75 4.61
N GLY A 144 -4.04 -5.07 4.14
CA GLY A 144 -3.96 -4.53 2.80
C GLY A 144 -4.88 -3.34 2.58
N SER A 145 -5.33 -3.19 1.34
CA SER A 145 -6.02 -1.96 0.93
C SER A 145 -7.39 -1.81 1.60
N TYR A 146 -8.10 -2.90 1.84
CA TYR A 146 -9.38 -2.87 2.55
C TYR A 146 -9.21 -2.40 4.00
N ALA A 147 -8.27 -2.98 4.75
CA ALA A 147 -8.06 -2.65 6.16
C ALA A 147 -7.48 -1.25 6.39
N SER A 148 -6.68 -0.73 5.47
CA SER A 148 -6.09 0.62 5.53
C SER A 148 -7.02 1.74 5.08
N GLY A 149 -8.23 1.41 4.58
CA GLY A 149 -9.15 2.41 4.00
C GLY A 149 -8.75 2.88 2.60
N LEU A 150 -7.81 2.20 1.95
CA LEU A 150 -7.29 2.49 0.60
C LEU A 150 -7.88 1.55 -0.48
N GLY A 151 -8.91 0.79 -0.11
CA GLY A 151 -9.62 -0.16 -0.96
C GLY A 151 -10.57 0.55 -1.93
N SER A 152 -10.79 -0.06 -3.10
CA SER A 152 -11.74 0.43 -4.10
C SER A 152 -12.79 -0.62 -4.43
N LYS A 153 -13.90 -0.21 -5.06
CA LYS A 153 -14.88 -1.14 -5.63
C LYS A 153 -14.19 -2.18 -6.52
N GLY A 154 -14.64 -3.42 -6.41
CA GLY A 154 -14.03 -4.56 -7.10
C GLY A 154 -12.61 -4.94 -6.65
N GLY A 155 -12.06 -4.28 -5.62
CA GLY A 155 -10.81 -4.71 -4.98
C GLY A 155 -11.00 -5.99 -4.17
N ASP A 156 -9.93 -6.76 -4.07
CA ASP A 156 -9.80 -7.96 -3.24
C ASP A 156 -9.76 -7.64 -1.74
N ILE A 157 -9.96 -8.67 -0.93
CA ILE A 157 -9.67 -8.66 0.51
C ILE A 157 -8.39 -9.47 0.74
N ASP A 158 -7.39 -8.81 1.29
CA ASP A 158 -6.23 -9.48 1.87
C ASP A 158 -6.58 -9.94 3.30
N ALA A 159 -6.58 -11.25 3.53
CA ALA A 159 -6.91 -11.85 4.81
C ALA A 159 -5.79 -12.77 5.29
N VAL A 160 -5.68 -12.94 6.60
CA VAL A 160 -4.67 -13.79 7.23
C VAL A 160 -5.29 -14.64 8.32
N ILE A 161 -4.97 -15.93 8.30
CA ILE A 161 -5.20 -16.83 9.43
C ILE A 161 -4.11 -16.56 10.45
N GLU A 162 -4.52 -16.17 11.65
CA GLU A 162 -3.66 -16.01 12.82
C GLU A 162 -3.99 -17.09 13.86
N GLY A 163 -3.08 -17.26 14.81
CA GLY A 163 -3.20 -18.21 15.91
C GLY A 163 -1.84 -18.60 16.44
N LEU A 164 -1.83 -19.53 17.39
CA LEU A 164 -0.64 -20.07 18.02
C LEU A 164 -0.36 -21.49 17.52
N TYR A 165 0.82 -21.69 16.98
CA TYR A 165 1.37 -23.00 16.61
C TYR A 165 2.47 -23.35 17.61
N ASP A 166 2.32 -24.46 18.33
CA ASP A 166 3.21 -24.89 19.41
C ASP A 166 3.48 -23.77 20.45
N GLY A 167 2.42 -23.04 20.83
CA GLY A 167 2.46 -21.95 21.81
C GLY A 167 3.14 -20.66 21.31
N ARG A 168 3.42 -20.53 20.00
CA ARG A 168 4.04 -19.35 19.40
C ARG A 168 3.22 -18.79 18.24
N PRO A 169 3.31 -17.49 17.94
CA PRO A 169 2.59 -16.90 16.81
C PRO A 169 2.85 -17.65 15.49
N LEU A 170 1.78 -17.95 14.74
CA LEU A 170 1.85 -18.69 13.47
C LEU A 170 2.80 -18.05 12.43
N GLN A 171 3.03 -16.74 12.50
CA GLN A 171 4.01 -16.05 11.66
C GLN A 171 5.44 -16.57 11.86
N GLU A 172 5.80 -16.93 13.09
CA GLU A 172 7.12 -17.50 13.42
C GLU A 172 7.24 -18.97 13.00
N ALA A 173 6.13 -19.62 12.64
CA ALA A 173 6.12 -21.01 12.24
C ALA A 173 6.87 -21.24 10.91
N PRO A 174 7.46 -22.43 10.73
CA PRO A 174 8.09 -22.81 9.46
C PRO A 174 7.14 -22.62 8.29
N ARG A 175 7.68 -22.24 7.12
CA ARG A 175 6.90 -22.04 5.89
C ARG A 175 6.03 -23.24 5.52
N GLU A 176 6.51 -24.46 5.78
CA GLU A 176 5.74 -25.69 5.51
C GLU A 176 4.51 -25.81 6.42
N ILE A 177 4.60 -25.44 7.69
CA ILE A 177 3.44 -25.39 8.60
C ILE A 177 2.40 -24.39 8.09
N ARG A 178 2.84 -23.20 7.67
CA ARG A 178 1.94 -22.19 7.08
C ARG A 178 1.27 -22.68 5.80
N LYS A 179 1.98 -23.48 4.97
CA LYS A 179 1.40 -24.16 3.81
C LYS A 179 0.40 -25.24 4.21
N ASP A 180 0.66 -25.98 5.27
CA ASP A 180 -0.24 -27.02 5.76
C ASP A 180 -1.54 -26.41 6.32
N VAL A 181 -1.45 -25.29 7.03
CA VAL A 181 -2.61 -24.47 7.46
C VAL A 181 -3.43 -24.05 6.23
N LEU A 182 -2.80 -23.42 5.22
CA LEU A 182 -3.51 -23.04 4.00
C LEU A 182 -4.06 -24.27 3.25
N GLY A 183 -3.35 -25.39 3.27
CA GLY A 183 -3.78 -26.66 2.69
C GLY A 183 -5.03 -27.22 3.37
N ALA A 184 -5.15 -27.09 4.69
CA ALA A 184 -6.37 -27.42 5.42
C ALA A 184 -7.53 -26.50 5.00
N ALA A 185 -7.29 -25.19 4.90
CA ALA A 185 -8.28 -24.23 4.42
C ALA A 185 -8.75 -24.57 2.98
N VAL A 186 -7.83 -24.92 2.06
CA VAL A 186 -8.16 -25.35 0.69
C VAL A 186 -9.14 -26.53 0.70
N ARG A 187 -8.82 -27.58 1.48
CA ARG A 187 -9.65 -28.79 1.56
C ARG A 187 -11.05 -28.48 2.07
N THR A 188 -11.15 -27.63 3.09
CA THR A 188 -12.44 -27.23 3.66
C THR A 188 -13.23 -26.34 2.70
N LEU A 189 -12.62 -25.30 2.13
CA LEU A 189 -13.26 -24.39 1.16
C LEU A 189 -13.84 -25.13 -0.04
N ARG A 190 -13.09 -26.09 -0.62
CA ARG A 190 -13.57 -26.90 -1.75
C ARG A 190 -14.79 -27.76 -1.37
N ARG A 191 -14.84 -28.25 -0.12
CA ARG A 191 -15.91 -29.10 0.38
C ARG A 191 -17.16 -28.32 0.79
N THR A 192 -16.99 -27.15 1.41
CA THR A 192 -18.10 -26.41 2.04
C THR A 192 -18.60 -25.25 1.19
N TRP A 193 -17.72 -24.55 0.47
CA TRP A 193 -18.09 -23.38 -0.33
C TRP A 193 -18.14 -23.67 -1.83
N HIS A 194 -17.71 -24.86 -2.24
CA HIS A 194 -17.52 -25.24 -3.65
C HIS A 194 -16.72 -24.18 -4.43
N ALA A 195 -15.82 -23.47 -3.74
CA ALA A 195 -15.05 -22.39 -4.33
C ALA A 195 -14.06 -22.95 -5.36
N ASN A 196 -13.86 -22.22 -6.46
CA ASN A 196 -12.67 -22.45 -7.28
C ASN A 196 -11.50 -21.78 -6.57
N VAL A 197 -10.52 -22.58 -6.17
CA VAL A 197 -9.47 -22.16 -5.25
C VAL A 197 -8.12 -22.42 -5.90
N GLU A 198 -7.34 -21.37 -6.05
CA GLU A 198 -5.97 -21.38 -6.54
C GLU A 198 -5.00 -21.25 -5.35
N PHE A 199 -4.17 -22.27 -5.15
CA PHE A 199 -3.17 -22.25 -4.08
C PHE A 199 -1.77 -22.01 -4.65
N ILE A 200 -1.25 -20.81 -4.46
CA ILE A 200 0.08 -20.41 -4.93
C ILE A 200 1.12 -20.76 -3.86
N ALA A 201 1.39 -22.06 -3.73
CA ALA A 201 2.21 -22.61 -2.65
C ALA A 201 3.72 -22.32 -2.79
N GLN A 202 4.21 -21.92 -3.97
CA GLN A 202 5.64 -21.73 -4.26
C GLN A 202 6.09 -20.27 -4.20
N ALA A 203 5.18 -19.31 -4.02
CA ALA A 203 5.54 -17.91 -3.80
C ALA A 203 6.36 -17.72 -2.51
N ARG A 204 7.10 -16.61 -2.40
CA ARG A 204 7.86 -16.24 -1.18
C ARG A 204 6.96 -16.33 0.06
N VAL A 205 5.77 -15.76 -0.04
CA VAL A 205 4.71 -15.92 0.94
C VAL A 205 3.60 -16.75 0.27
N PRO A 206 3.35 -17.99 0.73
CA PRO A 206 2.25 -18.80 0.21
C PRO A 206 0.92 -18.08 0.37
N VAL A 207 0.10 -18.08 -0.68
CA VAL A 207 -1.19 -17.40 -0.71
C VAL A 207 -2.24 -18.31 -1.35
N LEU A 208 -3.45 -18.25 -0.78
CA LEU A 208 -4.62 -18.94 -1.26
C LEU A 208 -5.58 -17.92 -1.87
N LYS A 209 -5.79 -17.98 -3.19
CA LYS A 209 -6.68 -17.07 -3.92
C LYS A 209 -8.01 -17.74 -4.24
N PHE A 210 -9.11 -17.06 -3.99
CA PHE A 210 -10.45 -17.53 -4.38
C PHE A 210 -11.44 -16.37 -4.47
N THR A 211 -12.56 -16.60 -5.16
CA THR A 211 -13.68 -15.66 -5.20
C THR A 211 -14.89 -16.29 -4.52
N ASP A 212 -15.48 -15.57 -3.57
CA ASP A 212 -16.72 -15.99 -2.94
C ASP A 212 -17.88 -15.89 -3.93
N ARG A 213 -18.53 -17.02 -4.21
CA ARG A 213 -19.59 -17.09 -5.23
C ARG A 213 -20.82 -16.25 -4.88
N SER A 214 -21.09 -16.04 -3.59
CA SER A 214 -22.31 -15.35 -3.15
C SER A 214 -22.21 -13.83 -3.23
N THR A 215 -21.00 -13.30 -3.02
CA THR A 215 -20.73 -11.86 -2.96
C THR A 215 -19.93 -11.36 -4.17
N GLY A 216 -19.27 -12.25 -4.91
CA GLY A 216 -18.34 -11.90 -5.98
C GLY A 216 -17.01 -11.32 -5.49
N VAL A 217 -16.77 -11.28 -4.17
CA VAL A 217 -15.56 -10.71 -3.57
C VAL A 217 -14.39 -11.68 -3.72
N ALA A 218 -13.30 -11.19 -4.30
CA ALA A 218 -12.02 -11.90 -4.36
C ALA A 218 -11.28 -11.81 -3.02
N ILE A 219 -10.64 -12.91 -2.61
CA ILE A 219 -9.93 -13.04 -1.35
C ILE A 219 -8.56 -13.67 -1.61
N ASP A 220 -7.54 -13.00 -1.08
CA ASP A 220 -6.17 -13.49 -0.94
C ASP A 220 -5.95 -13.86 0.53
N LEU A 221 -5.92 -15.16 0.84
CA LEU A 221 -5.78 -15.68 2.20
C LEU A 221 -4.36 -16.20 2.46
N LEU A 222 -3.74 -15.71 3.53
CA LEU A 222 -2.40 -16.10 3.97
C LEU A 222 -2.46 -16.74 5.37
N ALA A 223 -1.34 -17.30 5.82
CA ALA A 223 -1.20 -17.83 7.18
C ALA A 223 0.01 -17.17 7.84
N GLY A 224 -0.19 -16.51 9.00
CA GLY A 224 0.87 -15.87 9.78
C GLY A 224 1.58 -14.70 9.08
N ASN A 225 0.95 -13.53 9.03
CA ASN A 225 1.46 -12.29 8.41
C ASN A 225 1.17 -11.05 9.29
N SER A 226 1.88 -10.88 10.40
CA SER A 226 1.64 -9.71 11.28
C SER A 226 2.11 -8.39 10.65
N ASP A 227 3.13 -8.42 9.80
CA ASP A 227 3.69 -7.21 9.18
C ASP A 227 2.65 -6.52 8.30
N GLY A 228 1.91 -7.28 7.50
CA GLY A 228 0.85 -6.75 6.64
C GLY A 228 -0.27 -6.11 7.44
N TYR A 229 -0.71 -6.79 8.51
CA TYR A 229 -1.73 -6.27 9.42
C TYR A 229 -1.30 -4.96 10.06
N TYR A 230 -0.12 -4.94 10.67
CA TYR A 230 0.41 -3.75 11.35
C TYR A 230 0.54 -2.55 10.40
N LYS A 231 1.16 -2.73 9.23
CA LYS A 231 1.33 -1.66 8.23
C LYS A 231 -0.01 -1.10 7.78
N SER A 232 -1.00 -1.96 7.60
CA SER A 232 -2.34 -1.56 7.14
C SER A 232 -3.09 -0.78 8.22
N ALA A 233 -3.00 -1.21 9.48
CA ALA A 233 -3.58 -0.49 10.61
C ALA A 233 -2.92 0.88 10.79
N ALA A 234 -1.59 0.95 10.78
CA ALA A 234 -0.84 2.21 10.85
C ALA A 234 -1.24 3.18 9.72
N LEU A 235 -1.31 2.71 8.48
CA LEU A 235 -1.83 3.51 7.36
C LEU A 235 -3.28 3.96 7.57
N GLY A 236 -4.13 3.11 8.16
CA GLY A 236 -5.50 3.46 8.50
C GLY A 236 -5.61 4.63 9.49
N HIS A 237 -4.67 4.77 10.42
CA HIS A 237 -4.58 5.96 11.28
C HIS A 237 -4.20 7.22 10.47
N ILE A 238 -3.19 7.11 9.60
CA ILE A 238 -2.70 8.22 8.78
C ILE A 238 -3.79 8.70 7.81
N VAL A 239 -4.49 7.79 7.14
CA VAL A 239 -5.59 8.10 6.20
C VAL A 239 -6.75 8.80 6.89
N ARG A 240 -7.08 8.43 8.14
CA ARG A 240 -8.13 9.10 8.92
C ARG A 240 -7.74 10.52 9.30
N CYS A 241 -6.47 10.76 9.60
CA CYS A 241 -5.97 12.08 9.97
C CYS A 241 -5.80 13.02 8.78
N GLU A 242 -5.39 12.52 7.61
CA GLU A 242 -5.33 13.29 6.36
C GLU A 242 -6.06 12.57 5.22
N PRO A 243 -7.37 12.82 5.03
CA PRO A 243 -8.18 12.14 4.03
C PRO A 243 -7.70 12.35 2.59
N ARG A 244 -7.01 13.47 2.28
CA ARG A 244 -6.45 13.72 0.94
C ARG A 244 -5.40 12.68 0.56
N PHE A 245 -4.70 12.10 1.54
CA PHE A 245 -3.77 11.00 1.30
C PHE A 245 -4.47 9.79 0.70
N GLY A 246 -5.56 9.33 1.32
CA GLY A 246 -6.34 8.20 0.80
C GLY A 246 -6.94 8.50 -0.58
N GLN A 247 -7.45 9.71 -0.77
CA GLN A 247 -8.02 10.15 -2.05
C GLN A 247 -6.98 10.16 -3.18
N LEU A 248 -5.78 10.71 -2.93
CA LEU A 248 -4.68 10.70 -3.88
C LEU A 248 -4.26 9.27 -4.23
N VAL A 249 -4.13 8.39 -3.23
CA VAL A 249 -3.78 6.98 -3.44
C VAL A 249 -4.81 6.28 -4.34
N MET A 250 -6.11 6.56 -4.19
CA MET A 250 -7.15 5.99 -5.05
C MET A 250 -6.99 6.44 -6.51
N LEU A 251 -6.74 7.74 -6.74
CA LEU A 251 -6.50 8.28 -8.09
C LEU A 251 -5.26 7.68 -8.72
N VAL A 252 -4.15 7.65 -7.99
CA VAL A 252 -2.87 7.08 -8.45
C VAL A 252 -3.01 5.59 -8.74
N LYS A 253 -3.68 4.82 -7.89
CA LYS A 253 -3.93 3.39 -8.16
C LYS A 253 -4.76 3.19 -9.42
N LYS A 254 -5.76 4.04 -9.67
CA LYS A 254 -6.60 3.97 -10.87
C LYS A 254 -5.80 4.36 -12.12
N TRP A 255 -5.06 5.45 -12.08
CA TRP A 255 -4.14 5.87 -13.14
C TRP A 255 -3.12 4.77 -13.48
N ALA A 256 -2.44 4.23 -12.46
CA ALA A 256 -1.43 3.20 -12.64
C ALA A 256 -2.01 1.89 -13.20
N LYS A 257 -3.24 1.51 -12.80
CA LYS A 257 -3.95 0.38 -13.40
C LYS A 257 -4.33 0.64 -14.86
N SER A 258 -4.79 1.85 -15.20
CA SER A 258 -5.13 2.21 -16.58
C SER A 258 -3.91 2.28 -17.51
N ASN A 259 -2.70 2.39 -16.95
CA ASN A 259 -1.43 2.36 -17.66
C ASN A 259 -0.70 1.00 -17.56
N ASP A 260 -1.34 -0.04 -17.01
CA ASP A 260 -0.76 -1.38 -16.82
C ASP A 260 0.58 -1.38 -16.06
N ILE A 261 0.70 -0.53 -15.03
CA ILE A 261 1.91 -0.38 -14.19
C ILE A 261 1.63 -0.61 -12.69
N ASN A 262 0.51 -1.25 -12.34
CA ASN A 262 0.14 -1.62 -10.96
C ASN A 262 -0.18 -3.13 -10.84
N ASP A 263 0.80 -3.97 -11.18
CA ASP A 263 0.77 -5.41 -11.01
C ASP A 263 2.19 -5.95 -10.80
N SER A 264 2.53 -6.28 -9.55
CA SER A 264 3.86 -6.83 -9.23
C SER A 264 4.12 -8.21 -9.81
N SER A 265 3.07 -8.98 -10.15
CA SER A 265 3.23 -10.31 -10.73
C SER A 265 3.73 -10.25 -12.18
N SER A 266 3.29 -9.25 -12.94
CA SER A 266 3.83 -8.90 -14.27
C SER A 266 5.13 -8.10 -14.23
N GLY A 267 5.66 -7.81 -13.03
CA GLY A 267 6.93 -7.12 -12.86
C GLY A 267 6.81 -5.60 -12.87
N THR A 268 5.65 -5.03 -12.51
CA THR A 268 5.48 -3.57 -12.36
C THR A 268 5.35 -3.18 -10.87
N LEU A 269 4.89 -1.97 -10.56
CA LEU A 269 4.73 -1.52 -9.18
C LEU A 269 3.62 -2.30 -8.46
N ASN A 270 3.76 -2.46 -7.15
CA ASN A 270 2.64 -2.88 -6.31
C ASN A 270 1.93 -1.66 -5.72
N SER A 271 0.70 -1.88 -5.23
CA SER A 271 -0.11 -0.81 -4.65
C SER A 271 0.51 -0.19 -3.37
N PHE A 272 1.34 -0.91 -2.62
CA PHE A 272 2.01 -0.36 -1.45
C PHE A 272 3.15 0.59 -1.85
N SER A 273 3.93 0.28 -2.90
CA SER A 273 4.91 1.21 -3.48
C SER A 273 4.26 2.50 -3.95
N LEU A 274 3.13 2.42 -4.66
CA LEU A 274 2.36 3.60 -5.08
C LEU A 274 1.84 4.41 -3.87
N THR A 275 1.41 3.72 -2.81
CA THR A 275 0.97 4.36 -1.56
C THR A 275 2.11 5.15 -0.91
N MET A 276 3.33 4.60 -0.86
CA MET A 276 4.50 5.29 -0.32
C MET A 276 4.96 6.45 -1.20
N LEU A 277 4.88 6.32 -2.53
CA LEU A 277 5.14 7.44 -3.43
C LEU A 277 4.13 8.59 -3.24
N CYS A 278 2.86 8.27 -2.95
CA CYS A 278 1.86 9.30 -2.61
C CYS A 278 2.22 10.00 -1.30
N ALA A 279 2.57 9.25 -0.25
CA ALA A 279 2.98 9.82 1.03
C ALA A 279 4.20 10.73 0.86
N PHE A 280 5.23 10.23 0.17
CA PHE A 280 6.42 10.98 -0.20
C PHE A 280 6.11 12.27 -0.96
N HIS A 281 5.18 12.21 -1.92
CA HIS A 281 4.78 13.40 -2.66
C HIS A 281 4.13 14.45 -1.75
N LEU A 282 3.24 14.03 -0.84
CA LEU A 282 2.52 14.92 0.10
C LEU A 282 3.43 15.51 1.19
N GLN A 283 4.57 14.90 1.46
CA GLN A 283 5.60 15.45 2.34
C GLN A 283 6.41 16.57 1.68
N ARG A 284 6.43 16.59 0.35
CA ARG A 284 7.25 17.50 -0.47
C ARG A 284 6.44 18.56 -1.19
N VAL A 285 5.13 18.65 -0.97
CA VAL A 285 4.36 19.83 -1.39
C VAL A 285 4.61 20.97 -0.41
N SER A 286 4.45 22.21 -0.88
CA SER A 286 4.65 23.40 -0.06
C SER A 286 3.33 24.16 0.07
N PRO A 287 2.78 24.35 1.28
CA PRO A 287 3.19 23.72 2.56
C PRO A 287 2.95 22.20 2.58
N PRO A 288 3.63 21.40 3.42
CA PRO A 288 3.47 19.93 3.41
C PRO A 288 2.07 19.49 3.87
N VAL A 289 1.50 18.50 3.17
CA VAL A 289 0.21 17.87 3.49
C VAL A 289 0.38 16.69 4.44
N LEU A 290 1.54 16.06 4.47
CA LEU A 290 1.89 15.03 5.45
C LEU A 290 3.26 15.33 6.06
N PRO A 291 3.50 14.97 7.34
CA PRO A 291 4.85 14.99 7.89
C PRO A 291 5.64 13.77 7.38
N PRO A 292 6.97 13.76 7.50
CA PRO A 292 7.76 12.54 7.41
C PRO A 292 7.10 11.40 8.18
N LEU A 293 6.95 10.22 7.59
CA LEU A 293 6.16 9.16 8.22
C LEU A 293 6.79 8.70 9.54
N ARG A 294 8.10 8.84 9.72
CA ARG A 294 8.79 8.54 10.99
C ARG A 294 8.27 9.36 12.16
N ASP A 295 7.79 10.58 11.93
CA ASP A 295 7.22 11.41 12.99
C ASP A 295 5.93 10.76 13.54
N LEU A 296 5.20 10.05 12.67
CA LEU A 296 3.95 9.36 13.00
C LEU A 296 4.18 7.92 13.48
N VAL A 297 5.08 7.17 12.82
CA VAL A 297 5.26 5.72 13.05
C VAL A 297 6.47 5.36 13.89
N GLY A 298 7.25 6.36 14.31
CA GLY A 298 8.42 6.22 15.16
C GLY A 298 9.71 6.00 14.40
N ASP A 299 10.82 6.33 15.06
CA ASP A 299 12.15 5.99 14.59
C ASP A 299 12.51 4.61 15.11
N VAL A 300 12.81 3.71 14.19
CA VAL A 300 13.22 2.37 14.56
C VAL A 300 14.73 2.37 14.84
N VAL A 301 15.14 1.59 15.84
CA VAL A 301 16.48 1.03 16.15
C VAL A 301 17.17 1.62 17.38
N LEU A 302 17.27 0.78 18.42
CA LEU A 302 18.50 0.46 19.14
C LEU A 302 18.43 -1.03 19.58
N GLY A 303 19.34 -1.88 19.07
CA GLY A 303 19.51 -3.28 19.54
C GLY A 303 19.22 -4.42 18.54
N GLY A 304 19.04 -4.15 17.25
CA GLY A 304 18.99 -5.20 16.22
C GLY A 304 17.65 -5.90 16.01
N LYS A 305 16.56 -5.39 16.59
CA LYS A 305 15.18 -5.69 16.15
C LYS A 305 14.45 -4.40 15.91
N GLU A 306 13.82 -4.29 14.74
CA GLU A 306 12.96 -3.17 14.42
C GLU A 306 11.75 -3.18 15.39
N SER A 307 11.76 -2.33 16.42
CA SER A 307 10.64 -2.22 17.37
C SER A 307 9.60 -1.28 16.79
N LEU A 308 8.49 -1.86 16.34
CA LEU A 308 7.32 -1.13 15.88
C LEU A 308 6.65 -0.41 17.07
N LEU A 309 6.16 0.82 16.86
CA LEU A 309 5.38 1.53 17.88
C LEU A 309 4.02 0.84 18.11
N PRO A 310 3.43 0.93 19.30
CA PRO A 310 2.03 0.56 19.51
C PRO A 310 1.12 1.37 18.58
N LEU A 311 0.06 0.74 18.04
CA LEU A 311 -0.87 1.40 17.10
C LEU A 311 -1.61 2.58 17.77
N GLU A 312 -1.85 2.50 19.08
CA GLU A 312 -2.46 3.57 19.87
C GLU A 312 -1.56 4.82 19.94
N GLU A 313 -0.24 4.62 19.94
CA GLU A 313 0.72 5.72 19.91
C GLU A 313 0.74 6.40 18.53
N ILE A 314 0.71 5.60 17.45
CA ILE A 314 0.59 6.14 16.09
C ILE A 314 -0.69 6.96 15.95
N ASP A 315 -1.81 6.45 16.45
CA ASP A 315 -3.10 7.13 16.48
C ASP A 315 -3.03 8.47 17.21
N ALA A 316 -2.37 8.51 18.37
CA ALA A 316 -2.17 9.72 19.14
C ALA A 316 -1.30 10.75 18.40
N ARG A 317 -0.20 10.31 17.78
CA ARG A 317 0.68 11.18 16.97
C ARG A 317 -0.05 11.76 15.75
N CYS A 318 -0.84 10.94 15.05
CA CYS A 318 -1.61 11.39 13.91
C CYS A 318 -2.68 12.44 14.33
N ARG A 319 -3.35 12.24 15.46
CA ARG A 319 -4.28 13.23 16.02
C ARG A 319 -3.59 14.54 16.41
N ALA A 320 -2.44 14.46 17.08
CA ALA A 320 -1.69 15.64 17.49
C ALA A 320 -1.26 16.46 16.27
N TRP A 321 -0.75 15.81 15.22
CA TRP A 321 -0.41 16.47 13.96
C TRP A 321 -1.63 17.14 13.30
N ALA A 322 -2.79 16.46 13.28
CA ALA A 322 -4.01 17.02 12.72
C ALA A 322 -4.53 18.25 13.49
N GLN A 323 -4.30 18.31 14.80
CA GLN A 323 -4.73 19.40 15.68
C GLN A 323 -3.82 20.64 15.63
N ASP A 324 -2.56 20.49 15.17
CA ASP A 324 -1.59 21.59 15.04
C ASP A 324 -1.89 22.57 13.87
N GLY A 325 -3.12 22.58 13.35
CA GLY A 325 -3.49 23.36 12.17
C GLY A 325 -2.75 22.91 10.89
N ALA A 326 -2.03 21.78 10.94
CA ALA A 326 -1.20 21.31 9.83
C ALA A 326 -2.00 21.13 8.53
N ARG A 327 -3.24 20.65 8.67
CA ARG A 327 -4.18 20.46 7.57
C ARG A 327 -4.55 21.77 6.88
N GLU A 328 -4.64 22.86 7.63
CA GLU A 328 -5.08 24.18 7.17
C GLU A 328 -3.94 24.96 6.52
N ARG A 329 -2.68 24.54 6.76
CA ARG A 329 -1.50 25.15 6.12
C ARG A 329 -1.48 24.96 4.61
N ASN A 330 -1.98 23.83 4.10
CA ASN A 330 -2.03 23.55 2.67
C ASN A 330 -3.47 23.47 2.18
N GLY A 331 -3.87 24.39 1.30
CA GLY A 331 -5.21 24.46 0.71
C GLY A 331 -5.40 23.68 -0.59
N ALA A 332 -4.39 22.91 -1.04
CA ALA A 332 -4.43 22.26 -2.34
C ALA A 332 -5.49 21.15 -2.40
N GLY A 333 -6.25 21.15 -3.49
CA GLY A 333 -7.23 20.12 -3.80
C GLY A 333 -6.57 18.82 -4.27
N VAL A 334 -7.30 17.70 -4.20
CA VAL A 334 -6.73 16.39 -4.61
C VAL A 334 -6.30 16.35 -6.08
N GLY A 335 -6.95 17.12 -6.96
CA GLY A 335 -6.55 17.25 -8.36
C GLY A 335 -5.18 17.91 -8.51
N GLU A 336 -4.92 18.99 -7.76
CA GLU A 336 -3.63 19.66 -7.75
C GLU A 336 -2.53 18.75 -7.21
N LEU A 337 -2.82 18.03 -6.12
CA LEU A 337 -1.91 17.03 -5.56
C LEU A 337 -1.64 15.88 -6.55
N PHE A 338 -2.63 15.45 -7.33
CA PHE A 338 -2.44 14.42 -8.35
C PHE A 338 -1.57 14.88 -9.52
N VAL A 339 -1.76 16.12 -9.99
CA VAL A 339 -0.92 16.71 -11.05
C VAL A 339 0.52 16.87 -10.56
N GLY A 340 0.69 17.44 -9.36
CA GLY A 340 2.02 17.55 -8.74
C GLY A 340 2.68 16.19 -8.52
N PHE A 341 1.91 15.14 -8.21
CA PHE A 341 2.41 13.78 -8.08
C PHE A 341 3.02 13.27 -9.39
N LEU A 342 2.29 13.43 -10.50
CA LEU A 342 2.78 13.00 -11.82
C LEU A 342 4.02 13.78 -12.24
N GLN A 343 4.05 15.09 -11.99
CA GLN A 343 5.22 15.92 -12.25
C GLN A 343 6.44 15.45 -11.46
N ARG A 344 6.27 15.14 -10.17
CA ARG A 344 7.36 14.64 -9.31
C ARG A 344 7.89 13.29 -9.80
N LEU A 345 7.02 12.39 -10.23
CA LEU A 345 7.44 11.10 -10.79
C LEU A 345 8.14 11.24 -12.14
N ALA A 346 7.70 12.17 -12.99
CA ALA A 346 8.35 12.44 -14.27
C ALA A 346 9.78 12.99 -14.10
N VAL A 347 10.04 13.74 -13.03
CA VAL A 347 11.40 14.19 -12.66
C VAL A 347 12.30 13.00 -12.26
N ALA A 348 11.78 12.04 -11.51
CA ALA A 348 12.54 10.88 -11.05
C ALA A 348 12.72 9.80 -12.12
N ALA A 349 11.79 9.69 -13.07
CA ALA A 349 11.74 8.63 -14.07
C ALA A 349 13.05 8.48 -14.89
N PRO A 350 13.70 9.55 -15.40
CA PRO A 350 14.98 9.43 -16.11
C PRO A 350 16.10 8.82 -15.27
N PHE A 351 16.13 9.07 -13.96
CA PHE A 351 17.12 8.51 -13.05
C PHE A 351 16.89 7.01 -12.85
N TRP A 352 15.63 6.60 -12.64
CA TRP A 352 15.28 5.18 -12.51
C TRP A 352 15.46 4.38 -13.80
N GLU A 353 15.24 5.01 -14.96
CA GLU A 353 15.40 4.37 -16.27
C GLU A 353 16.84 3.93 -16.55
N VAL A 354 17.82 4.70 -16.05
CA VAL A 354 19.25 4.36 -16.17
C VAL A 354 19.80 3.63 -14.93
N GLY A 355 18.93 3.21 -14.01
CA GLY A 355 19.32 2.47 -12.79
C GLY A 355 20.09 3.31 -11.77
N GLN A 356 19.97 4.64 -11.80
CA GLN A 356 20.51 5.47 -10.73
C GLN A 356 19.68 5.24 -9.46
N CYS A 357 20.35 4.89 -8.37
CA CYS A 357 19.77 4.44 -7.10
C CYS A 357 19.12 5.57 -6.27
N VAL A 358 18.42 6.50 -6.94
CA VAL A 358 17.62 7.55 -6.31
C VAL A 358 16.41 6.90 -5.64
N CYS A 359 16.29 7.05 -4.34
CA CYS A 359 15.26 6.45 -3.52
C CYS A 359 14.29 7.50 -2.98
N ALA A 360 12.99 7.28 -3.20
CA ALA A 360 11.93 8.00 -2.48
C ALA A 360 11.78 7.40 -1.06
N ASP A 361 12.25 8.12 -0.04
CA ASP A 361 12.10 7.73 1.37
C ASP A 361 10.94 8.48 2.02
N ALA A 362 9.76 7.83 2.08
CA ALA A 362 8.59 8.38 2.77
C ALA A 362 8.75 8.44 4.30
N GLY A 363 9.76 7.76 4.86
CA GLY A 363 10.10 7.83 6.28
C GLY A 363 10.68 9.20 6.65
N SER A 364 11.65 9.70 5.88
CA SER A 364 12.26 11.02 6.09
C SER A 364 11.63 12.16 5.27
N GLY A 365 10.87 11.83 4.22
CA GLY A 365 10.36 12.80 3.24
C GLY A 365 11.42 13.33 2.28
N GLN A 366 12.59 12.69 2.21
CA GLN A 366 13.71 13.12 1.39
C GLN A 366 14.04 12.14 0.28
N TRP A 367 14.54 12.67 -0.83
CA TRP A 367 15.28 11.86 -1.79
C TRP A 367 16.60 11.44 -1.13
N CYS A 368 16.95 10.16 -1.23
CA CYS A 368 18.26 9.67 -0.80
C CYS A 368 18.86 8.77 -1.85
N TYR A 369 20.18 8.61 -1.83
CA TYR A 369 20.85 7.60 -2.64
C TYR A 369 20.87 6.29 -1.84
N ARG A 370 20.35 5.19 -2.41
CA ARG A 370 20.31 3.90 -1.70
C ARG A 370 20.37 2.70 -2.65
N SER A 371 21.37 1.86 -2.45
CA SER A 371 21.47 0.53 -3.05
C SER A 371 21.00 -0.54 -2.06
N TRP A 372 20.60 -1.70 -2.57
CA TRP A 372 20.18 -2.85 -1.76
C TRP A 372 21.06 -4.07 -2.10
N GLY A 373 22.36 -3.91 -1.82
CA GLY A 373 23.42 -4.87 -2.15
C GLY A 373 23.63 -5.02 -3.66
N GLU A 374 24.17 -6.17 -4.07
CA GLU A 374 24.55 -6.47 -5.47
C GLU A 374 23.39 -6.50 -6.48
N LYS A 375 22.13 -6.36 -6.04
CA LYS A 375 20.97 -6.44 -6.94
C LYS A 375 20.72 -5.08 -7.60
N PRO A 376 20.84 -4.96 -8.92
CA PRO A 376 20.49 -3.74 -9.62
C PRO A 376 18.96 -3.60 -9.59
N TYR A 377 18.47 -2.65 -8.80
CA TYR A 377 17.06 -2.24 -8.86
C TYR A 377 16.98 -0.97 -9.70
N THR A 378 16.15 -1.00 -10.73
CA THR A 378 15.87 0.17 -11.58
C THR A 378 15.14 1.26 -10.83
N MET A 379 14.25 0.87 -9.91
CA MET A 379 13.43 1.80 -9.14
C MET A 379 13.56 1.54 -7.64
N ALA A 380 13.65 2.61 -6.87
CA ALA A 380 13.84 2.56 -5.42
C ALA A 380 12.77 3.36 -4.66
N VAL A 381 12.02 2.64 -3.83
CA VAL A 381 11.04 3.20 -2.88
C VAL A 381 11.23 2.48 -1.55
N GLN A 382 11.61 3.21 -0.50
CA GLN A 382 11.90 2.60 0.78
C GLN A 382 10.62 2.29 1.57
N ASP A 383 10.61 1.13 2.25
CA ASP A 383 9.59 0.81 3.24
C ASP A 383 9.87 1.52 4.58
N PRO A 384 9.00 2.44 5.04
CA PRO A 384 9.22 3.16 6.30
C PRO A 384 9.11 2.26 7.54
N PHE A 385 8.52 1.06 7.40
CA PHE A 385 8.37 0.08 8.48
C PHE A 385 9.43 -1.03 8.46
N ALA A 386 10.20 -1.14 7.37
CA ALA A 386 11.24 -2.15 7.18
C ALA A 386 12.35 -1.59 6.29
N ARG A 387 13.29 -0.83 6.86
CA ARG A 387 14.18 0.08 6.09
C ARG A 387 15.13 -0.62 5.12
N HIS A 388 15.33 -1.92 5.34
CA HIS A 388 16.12 -2.81 4.50
C HIS A 388 15.34 -3.34 3.28
N GLU A 389 14.07 -2.98 3.11
CA GLU A 389 13.22 -3.44 2.01
C GLU A 389 12.99 -2.32 0.96
N ASN A 390 13.23 -2.66 -0.31
CA ASN A 390 12.81 -1.86 -1.47
C ASN A 390 11.42 -2.32 -1.91
N LEU A 391 10.43 -1.43 -1.84
CA LEU A 391 9.06 -1.71 -2.24
C LEU A 391 8.91 -1.82 -3.76
N ALA A 392 9.74 -1.13 -4.54
CA ALA A 392 9.71 -1.15 -6.00
C ALA A 392 10.51 -2.30 -6.64
N ARG A 393 11.03 -3.23 -5.83
CA ARG A 393 11.83 -4.40 -6.27
C ARG A 393 11.19 -5.32 -7.33
N SER A 394 9.88 -5.24 -7.53
CA SER A 394 9.18 -6.02 -8.56
C SER A 394 9.37 -5.42 -9.94
N VAL A 395 9.71 -4.13 -10.05
CA VAL A 395 10.00 -3.45 -11.31
C VAL A 395 11.27 -4.05 -11.91
N ARG A 396 11.13 -4.70 -13.06
CA ARG A 396 12.23 -5.30 -13.82
C ARG A 396 12.70 -4.35 -14.91
N ASP A 397 13.91 -4.55 -15.42
CA ASP A 397 14.48 -3.76 -16.52
C ASP A 397 13.54 -3.69 -17.73
N ILE A 398 12.96 -4.85 -18.11
CA ILE A 398 12.03 -4.97 -19.25
C ILE A 398 10.72 -4.17 -19.09
N THR A 399 10.38 -3.80 -17.86
CA THR A 399 9.15 -3.06 -17.50
C THR A 399 9.45 -1.63 -17.06
N ALA A 400 10.71 -1.32 -16.74
CA ALA A 400 11.12 -0.02 -16.24
C ALA A 400 10.83 1.08 -17.26
N GLU A 401 11.10 0.83 -18.56
CA GLU A 401 10.77 1.76 -19.65
C GLU A 401 9.27 2.05 -19.72
N ARG A 402 8.40 1.04 -19.54
CA ARG A 402 6.94 1.24 -19.50
C ARG A 402 6.53 2.09 -18.30
N VAL A 403 7.07 1.78 -17.12
CA VAL A 403 6.78 2.51 -15.87
C VAL A 403 7.22 3.97 -16.01
N ALA A 404 8.44 4.21 -16.45
CA ALA A 404 8.99 5.55 -16.69
C ALA A 404 8.23 6.28 -17.80
N GLY A 405 7.87 5.59 -18.88
CA GLY A 405 7.10 6.11 -20.01
C GLY A 405 5.71 6.59 -19.58
N ALA A 406 5.00 5.83 -18.75
CA ALA A 406 3.71 6.23 -18.19
C ALA A 406 3.82 7.48 -17.31
N MET A 407 4.87 7.59 -16.48
CA MET A 407 5.13 8.77 -15.64
C MET A 407 5.41 10.02 -16.49
N LYS A 408 6.38 9.93 -17.43
CA LYS A 408 6.78 11.02 -18.32
C LYS A 408 5.63 11.44 -19.24
N GLY A 409 4.97 10.48 -19.87
CA GLY A 409 3.85 10.72 -20.80
C GLY A 409 2.66 11.38 -20.12
N SER A 410 2.25 10.88 -18.95
CA SER A 410 1.12 11.47 -18.21
C SER A 410 1.40 12.90 -17.74
N ALA A 411 2.63 13.18 -17.28
CA ALA A 411 3.01 14.54 -16.91
C ALA A 411 3.06 15.48 -18.13
N SER A 412 3.59 15.01 -19.26
CA SER A 412 3.62 15.78 -20.50
C SER A 412 2.22 16.08 -21.03
N ASP A 413 1.32 15.09 -21.00
CA ASP A 413 -0.08 15.27 -21.42
C ASP A 413 -0.81 16.29 -20.53
N LEU A 414 -0.54 16.28 -19.22
CA LEU A 414 -1.09 17.29 -18.30
C LEU A 414 -0.53 18.68 -18.56
N LEU A 415 0.78 18.82 -18.76
CA LEU A 415 1.39 20.11 -19.07
C LEU A 415 0.84 20.67 -20.38
N ALA A 416 0.76 19.85 -21.42
CA ALA A 416 0.17 20.24 -22.70
C ALA A 416 -1.31 20.66 -22.56
N LEU A 417 -2.08 20.00 -21.69
CA LEU A 417 -3.45 20.43 -21.38
C LEU A 417 -3.48 21.82 -20.73
N LEU A 418 -2.63 22.06 -19.73
CA LEU A 418 -2.55 23.34 -19.02
C LEU A 418 -2.10 24.47 -19.95
N GLU A 419 -1.14 24.21 -20.84
CA GLU A 419 -0.67 25.15 -21.86
C GLU A 419 -1.74 25.40 -22.94
N ALA A 420 -2.43 24.37 -23.42
CA ALA A 420 -3.47 24.51 -24.45
C ALA A 420 -4.66 25.36 -23.98
N THR A 421 -4.97 25.36 -22.68
CA THR A 421 -6.02 26.22 -22.12
C THR A 421 -5.70 27.73 -22.20
N GLU A 422 -4.47 28.13 -22.55
CA GLU A 422 -4.17 29.55 -22.83
C GLU A 422 -4.85 30.08 -24.11
N ALA A 423 -5.26 29.20 -25.03
CA ALA A 423 -5.84 29.56 -26.32
C ALA A 423 -7.38 29.47 -26.32
N GLY A 424 -8.03 30.46 -25.68
CA GLY A 424 -9.38 30.96 -25.97
C GLY A 424 -10.55 29.98 -26.18
N ASP A 425 -11.27 29.61 -25.11
CA ASP A 425 -12.71 29.29 -25.14
C ASP A 425 -13.37 29.27 -23.72
N HIS A 426 -12.87 30.08 -22.78
CA HIS A 426 -13.09 29.85 -21.33
C HIS A 426 -14.24 30.60 -20.66
N ALA A 427 -14.69 31.73 -21.20
CA ALA A 427 -15.78 32.50 -20.56
C ALA A 427 -17.09 31.70 -20.49
N VAL A 428 -17.39 30.95 -21.56
CA VAL A 428 -18.62 30.15 -21.68
C VAL A 428 -18.58 28.92 -20.76
N ALA A 429 -17.42 28.27 -20.62
CA ALA A 429 -17.24 27.13 -19.73
C ALA A 429 -17.35 27.52 -18.25
N PHE A 430 -16.79 28.67 -17.87
CA PHE A 430 -16.82 29.18 -16.50
C PHE A 430 -18.23 29.65 -16.09
N GLU A 431 -18.92 30.43 -16.92
CA GLU A 431 -20.30 30.88 -16.67
C GLU A 431 -21.28 29.70 -16.57
N ALA A 432 -21.12 28.68 -17.42
CA ALA A 432 -21.93 27.47 -17.36
C ALA A 432 -21.68 26.67 -16.06
N ARG A 433 -20.44 26.62 -15.56
CA ARG A 433 -20.09 25.90 -14.32
C ARG A 433 -20.55 26.62 -13.06
N GLN A 434 -20.42 27.94 -13.01
CA GLN A 434 -20.98 28.75 -11.91
C GLN A 434 -22.51 28.58 -11.86
N ALA A 435 -23.18 28.63 -13.01
CA ALA A 435 -24.61 28.41 -13.12
C ALA A 435 -25.04 26.98 -12.73
N ALA A 436 -24.22 25.96 -13.01
CA ALA A 436 -24.48 24.58 -12.59
C ALA A 436 -24.36 24.42 -11.07
N SER A 437 -23.33 25.02 -10.46
CA SER A 437 -23.13 25.03 -9.01
C SER A 437 -24.26 25.76 -8.28
N ASP A 438 -24.67 26.93 -8.77
CA ASP A 438 -25.74 27.72 -8.17
C ASP A 438 -27.11 27.01 -8.30
N ALA A 439 -27.37 26.34 -9.43
CA ALA A 439 -28.58 25.53 -9.64
C ALA A 439 -28.61 24.28 -8.73
N ALA A 440 -27.47 23.62 -8.52
CA ALA A 440 -27.35 22.49 -7.61
C ALA A 440 -27.60 22.89 -6.15
N CYS A 441 -27.02 24.02 -5.70
CA CYS A 441 -27.28 24.60 -4.38
C CYS A 441 -28.75 25.02 -4.19
N ALA A 442 -29.45 25.37 -5.28
CA ALA A 442 -30.87 25.70 -5.28
C ALA A 442 -31.81 24.49 -5.37
N GLY A 443 -31.27 23.25 -5.49
CA GLY A 443 -32.07 22.03 -5.59
C GLY A 443 -32.73 21.79 -6.95
N ASP A 444 -32.16 22.33 -8.03
CA ASP A 444 -32.64 22.15 -9.42
C ASP A 444 -31.69 21.25 -10.24
N PRO A 445 -31.84 19.92 -10.16
CA PRO A 445 -30.89 18.96 -10.72
C PRO A 445 -30.87 18.96 -12.26
N HIS A 446 -32.00 19.21 -12.92
CA HIS A 446 -32.08 19.23 -14.38
C HIS A 446 -31.38 20.46 -14.99
N ARG A 447 -31.49 21.61 -14.32
CA ARG A 447 -30.77 22.82 -14.74
C ARG A 447 -29.28 22.73 -14.45
N ALA A 448 -28.89 22.11 -13.34
CA ALA A 448 -27.49 21.83 -13.02
C ALA A 448 -26.85 20.90 -14.07
N GLU A 449 -27.55 19.83 -14.45
CA GLU A 449 -27.12 18.86 -15.48
C GLU A 449 -26.94 19.53 -16.86
N ALA A 450 -27.93 20.30 -17.33
CA ALA A 450 -27.85 20.99 -18.62
C ALA A 450 -26.71 22.04 -18.69
N GLN A 451 -26.38 22.69 -17.58
CA GLN A 451 -25.29 23.66 -17.51
C GLN A 451 -23.92 22.96 -17.38
N ALA A 452 -23.84 21.83 -16.68
CA ALA A 452 -22.64 21.00 -16.61
C ALA A 452 -22.27 20.40 -17.99
N GLU A 453 -23.26 19.91 -18.75
CA GLU A 453 -23.07 19.45 -20.13
C GLU A 453 -22.54 20.57 -21.04
N ARG A 454 -23.09 21.79 -20.90
CA ARG A 454 -22.64 22.97 -21.66
C ARG A 454 -21.20 23.36 -21.32
N GLY A 455 -20.79 23.23 -20.05
CA GLY A 455 -19.42 23.48 -19.59
C GLY A 455 -18.41 22.37 -19.91
N ALA A 456 -18.87 21.13 -20.10
CA ALA A 456 -18.06 20.01 -20.59
C ALA A 456 -17.84 20.09 -22.11
N ALA A 457 -18.89 20.46 -22.87
CA ALA A 457 -18.80 20.72 -24.31
C ALA A 457 -17.84 21.88 -24.65
N ALA A 458 -17.70 22.84 -23.74
CA ALA A 458 -16.80 23.99 -23.88
C ALA A 458 -15.33 23.72 -23.51
N CYS A 459 -14.95 22.52 -23.04
CA CYS A 459 -13.54 22.16 -22.79
C CYS A 459 -13.23 20.69 -23.16
N PRO A 460 -13.22 20.33 -24.47
CA PRO A 460 -13.01 18.96 -24.94
C PRO A 460 -11.63 18.39 -24.55
N ALA A 461 -10.60 19.25 -24.51
CA ALA A 461 -9.23 18.86 -24.22
C ALA A 461 -9.05 18.24 -22.81
N GLY A 462 -9.76 18.76 -21.80
CA GLY A 462 -9.68 18.22 -20.44
C GLY A 462 -10.34 16.84 -20.30
N ALA A 463 -11.41 16.59 -21.04
CA ALA A 463 -12.07 15.29 -21.10
C ALA A 463 -11.21 14.24 -21.83
N ASP A 464 -10.53 14.63 -22.92
CA ASP A 464 -9.62 13.77 -23.66
C ASP A 464 -8.34 13.43 -22.87
N ALA A 465 -7.77 14.37 -22.13
CA ALA A 465 -6.63 14.10 -21.25
C ALA A 465 -7.01 13.16 -20.10
N ALA A 466 -8.17 13.38 -19.48
CA ALA A 466 -8.71 12.46 -18.49
C ALA A 466 -9.01 11.07 -19.08
N ALA A 467 -9.46 11.00 -20.34
CA ALA A 467 -9.66 9.75 -21.07
C ALA A 467 -8.37 8.97 -21.23
N LYS A 468 -7.30 9.63 -21.67
CA LYS A 468 -5.98 9.00 -21.81
C LYS A 468 -5.43 8.52 -20.47
N MET A 469 -5.58 9.30 -19.40
CA MET A 469 -5.00 8.98 -18.08
C MET A 469 -5.76 7.89 -17.31
N PHE A 470 -7.09 7.85 -17.45
CA PHE A 470 -7.93 6.95 -16.67
C PHE A 470 -8.68 5.90 -17.51
N GLY A 471 -8.53 5.94 -18.84
CA GLY A 471 -9.13 5.05 -19.84
C GLY A 471 -10.49 5.56 -20.36
N ASP A 472 -10.80 5.26 -21.64
CA ASP A 472 -11.99 5.73 -22.40
C ASP A 472 -13.35 5.55 -21.70
N LYS A 473 -13.48 4.53 -20.86
CA LYS A 473 -14.74 4.26 -20.13
C LYS A 473 -14.98 5.21 -18.97
N LEU A 474 -13.95 5.92 -18.47
CA LEU A 474 -14.13 6.87 -17.37
C LEU A 474 -14.52 8.25 -17.89
N SER A 475 -13.96 8.71 -19.01
CA SER A 475 -14.38 9.95 -19.72
C SER A 475 -15.86 9.91 -20.11
N GLN A 476 -16.32 8.77 -20.64
CA GLN A 476 -17.74 8.53 -20.94
C GLN A 476 -18.64 8.55 -19.69
N ARG A 477 -18.11 8.15 -18.52
CA ARG A 477 -18.82 8.22 -17.22
C ARG A 477 -18.68 9.58 -16.52
N LEU A 478 -17.63 10.34 -16.79
CA LEU A 478 -17.42 11.70 -16.28
C LEU A 478 -18.39 12.68 -16.93
N ALA A 479 -18.70 12.49 -18.22
CA ALA A 479 -19.81 13.17 -18.90
C ALA A 479 -21.16 12.88 -18.23
N TYR A 480 -21.33 11.72 -17.59
CA TYR A 480 -22.56 11.28 -16.91
C TYR A 480 -22.61 11.67 -15.41
N VAL A 481 -21.47 11.68 -14.70
CA VAL A 481 -21.40 11.98 -13.26
C VAL A 481 -21.42 13.49 -12.98
N ALA A 482 -21.04 14.33 -13.95
CA ALA A 482 -21.26 15.78 -13.88
C ALA A 482 -22.76 16.17 -13.77
N GLY A 483 -23.69 15.23 -13.99
CA GLY A 483 -25.14 15.39 -13.79
C GLY A 483 -25.69 14.84 -12.46
N ALA A 484 -24.87 14.23 -11.58
CA ALA A 484 -25.36 13.59 -10.35
C ALA A 484 -24.87 14.33 -9.09
N SER A 485 -25.81 14.97 -8.38
CA SER A 485 -25.61 15.53 -7.03
C SER A 485 -25.05 14.44 -6.09
N ALA A 486 -23.86 14.68 -5.55
CA ALA A 486 -23.24 13.79 -4.57
C ALA A 486 -23.43 14.36 -3.16
N ASP A 487 -24.46 13.88 -2.45
CA ASP A 487 -24.52 13.97 -1.00
C ASP A 487 -23.34 13.18 -0.41
N VAL A 488 -22.35 13.92 0.09
CA VAL A 488 -21.14 13.38 0.72
C VAL A 488 -21.52 12.90 2.13
N ALA A 489 -21.84 11.61 2.27
CA ALA A 489 -21.94 10.98 3.58
C ALA A 489 -20.58 10.99 4.30
N SER A 490 -20.60 11.34 5.59
CA SER A 490 -19.44 11.54 6.46
C SER A 490 -18.56 10.30 6.59
N ALA A 491 -17.28 10.54 6.89
CA ALA A 491 -16.20 9.56 7.00
C ALA A 491 -16.29 8.60 8.21
N ASP A 492 -17.45 8.43 8.83
CA ASP A 492 -17.59 7.81 10.16
C ASP A 492 -17.93 6.31 10.16
N ALA A 493 -17.94 5.66 8.99
CA ALA A 493 -18.27 4.24 8.89
C ALA A 493 -17.04 3.35 8.62
N PHE A 494 -16.05 3.37 9.53
CA PHE A 494 -15.08 2.28 9.62
C PHE A 494 -15.49 1.36 10.78
N PRO A 495 -15.64 0.04 10.57
CA PRO A 495 -15.90 -0.88 11.67
C PRO A 495 -14.71 -0.83 12.64
N ALA A 496 -15.00 -0.71 13.93
CA ALA A 496 -14.02 -0.86 14.99
C ALA A 496 -13.33 -2.22 14.81
N LEU A 497 -12.02 -2.21 14.53
CA LEU A 497 -11.19 -3.40 14.57
C LEU A 497 -11.27 -3.94 16.01
N GLY A 498 -11.98 -5.05 16.18
CA GLY A 498 -12.20 -5.65 17.48
C GLY A 498 -10.90 -6.18 18.09
N GLY A 499 -10.66 -5.77 19.34
CA GLY A 499 -10.01 -6.56 20.39
C GLY A 499 -8.54 -6.90 20.22
N PHE A 500 -7.66 -6.02 20.73
CA PHE A 500 -6.29 -6.36 21.09
C PHE A 500 -6.28 -7.31 22.31
N PRO A 501 -5.60 -8.47 22.27
CA PRO A 501 -4.97 -8.99 23.46
C PRO A 501 -3.62 -8.27 23.63
N ALA A 502 -3.45 -7.60 24.76
CA ALA A 502 -2.14 -7.16 25.22
C ALA A 502 -1.21 -8.37 25.27
N LEU A 503 -0.17 -8.39 24.44
CA LEU A 503 0.96 -9.29 24.64
C LEU A 503 1.61 -8.87 25.95
N GLY A 504 1.28 -9.59 27.02
CA GLY A 504 1.80 -9.37 28.36
C GLY A 504 3.32 -9.33 28.33
N GLY A 505 3.87 -8.17 28.72
CA GLY A 505 5.30 -8.02 28.99
C GLY A 505 5.72 -9.04 30.04
N GLY A 506 6.71 -9.86 29.68
CA GLY A 506 7.39 -10.75 30.62
C GLY A 506 7.99 -9.91 31.74
N GLY A 507 7.37 -9.96 32.92
CA GLY A 507 7.92 -9.42 34.15
C GLY A 507 9.23 -10.12 34.47
N ALA A 508 10.30 -9.33 34.60
CA ALA A 508 11.54 -9.78 35.21
C ALA A 508 11.28 -10.34 36.62
N PRO A 509 11.97 -11.40 37.06
CA PRO A 509 11.81 -11.92 38.41
C PRO A 509 12.39 -10.92 39.41
N GLY A 510 11.49 -10.21 40.11
CA GLY A 510 11.81 -9.36 41.23
C GLY A 510 12.43 -10.17 42.36
N ALA A 511 13.61 -9.73 42.80
CA ALA A 511 14.38 -10.28 43.89
C ALA A 511 13.55 -10.47 45.17
N GLY A 512 13.72 -11.63 45.79
CA GLY A 512 13.11 -11.97 47.06
C GLY A 512 13.55 -11.01 48.18
N ARG A 513 12.58 -10.55 48.95
CA ARG A 513 12.73 -10.25 50.38
C ARG A 513 11.44 -10.68 51.06
N GLY A 514 11.54 -11.70 51.90
CA GLY A 514 10.40 -12.22 52.64
C GLY A 514 9.98 -11.32 53.80
N ARG A 515 8.78 -11.61 54.32
CA ARG A 515 8.53 -11.68 55.77
C ARG A 515 7.20 -12.39 56.04
N TRP A 516 7.21 -13.07 57.17
CA TRP A 516 6.21 -13.96 57.74
C TRP A 516 5.00 -13.25 58.37
N GLY A 517 3.96 -14.06 58.63
CA GLY A 517 2.91 -13.86 59.64
C GLY A 517 1.56 -13.64 58.98
N GLY A 518 0.50 -14.40 59.20
CA GLY A 518 0.13 -15.27 60.33
C GLY A 518 -1.36 -15.01 60.59
N GLY A 519 -2.18 -16.06 60.61
CA GLY A 519 -3.64 -15.97 60.80
C GLY A 519 -4.38 -16.94 59.91
#